data_AF-A0A2N7B2Z6-F1
#
_entry.id   AF-A0A2N7B2Z6-F1
#
_cell.length_a   1.000
_cell.length_b   1.000
_cell.length_c   1.000
_cell.angle_alpha   90.00
_cell.angle_beta   90.00
_cell.angle_gamma   90.00
#
_symmetry.space_group_name_H-M   'P 1'
#
loop_
_entity.id
_entity.type
_entity.pdbx_description
1 polymer ?
#
loop_
_entity_poly.entity_id
_entity_poly.type
_entity_poly.pdbx_seq_one_letter_code
_entity_poly.pdbx_strand_id
1 'polypeptide(L)' 'MANNPPMKRKEVLKGIGLSNQTKNVERYLEPLLVLKIVSQVIKTRPNSPLQRYMLTERGKNMARWLAEENQK' A
#
# COMPACT_ATOMS: atom_id res chain seq x y z
N MET A 1 8.33 -7.54 -15.61
CA MET A 1 8.00 -6.34 -14.81
C MET A 1 6.77 -6.68 -13.96
N ALA A 2 6.91 -6.84 -12.64
CA ALA A 2 5.76 -7.12 -11.78
C ALA A 2 4.87 -5.86 -11.71
N ASN A 3 3.86 -5.78 -12.59
CA ASN A 3 2.84 -4.75 -12.53
C ASN A 3 2.06 -4.97 -11.23
N ASN A 4 2.23 -4.08 -10.25
CA ASN A 4 1.38 -4.05 -9.07
C ASN A 4 0.25 -3.03 -9.35
N PRO A 5 -0.91 -3.46 -9.90
CA PRO A 5 -1.97 -2.55 -10.30
C PRO A 5 -2.50 -1.80 -9.08
N PRO A 6 -3.01 -0.56 -9.23
CA PRO A 6 -3.54 0.19 -8.11
C PRO A 6 -4.72 -0.54 -7.43
N MET A 7 -4.58 -0.81 -6.15
CA MET A 7 -5.53 -1.58 -5.35
C MET A 7 -6.41 -0.69 -4.48
N LYS A 8 -7.65 -1.12 -4.22
CA LYS A 8 -8.51 -0.49 -3.20
C LYS A 8 -7.98 -0.80 -1.80
N ARG A 9 -8.33 0.07 -0.85
CA ARG A 9 -8.07 -0.10 0.61
C ARG A 9 -8.39 -1.51 1.11
N LYS A 10 -9.56 -2.03 0.76
CA LYS A 10 -10.03 -3.37 1.13
C LYS A 10 -9.11 -4.48 0.61
N GLU A 11 -8.59 -4.33 -0.61
CA GLU A 11 -7.74 -5.34 -1.26
C GLU A 11 -6.35 -5.35 -0.61
N VAL A 12 -5.78 -4.17 -0.34
CA VAL A 12 -4.51 -4.02 0.37
C VAL A 12 -4.58 -4.68 1.75
N LEU A 13 -5.60 -4.34 2.54
CA LEU A 13 -5.76 -4.90 3.90
C LEU A 13 -6.03 -6.41 3.86
N LYS A 14 -6.87 -6.88 2.93
CA LYS A 14 -7.13 -8.31 2.77
C LYS A 14 -5.86 -9.08 2.41
N GLY A 15 -4.97 -8.50 1.60
CA GLY A 15 -3.70 -9.12 1.21
C GLY A 15 -2.75 -9.40 2.39
N ILE A 16 -2.91 -8.67 3.50
CA ILE A 16 -2.14 -8.87 4.74
C ILE A 16 -2.98 -9.47 5.88
N GLY A 17 -4.12 -10.09 5.55
CA GLY A 17 -4.97 -10.78 6.53
C GLY A 17 -5.81 -9.85 7.43
N LEU A 18 -5.96 -8.58 7.08
CA LEU A 18 -6.69 -7.59 7.86
C LEU A 18 -8.08 -7.27 7.29
N SER A 19 -9.02 -6.97 8.18
CA SER A 19 -10.35 -6.48 7.83
C SER A 19 -10.32 -4.99 7.45
N ASN A 20 -11.31 -4.54 6.67
CA ASN A 20 -11.41 -3.19 6.12
C ASN A 20 -11.88 -2.13 7.13
N GLN A 21 -11.29 -2.11 8.32
CA GLN A 21 -11.65 -1.22 9.44
C GLN A 21 -10.75 0.02 9.48
N THR A 22 -11.28 1.16 9.94
CA THR A 22 -10.54 2.44 10.00
C THR A 22 -9.27 2.33 10.83
N LYS A 23 -9.33 1.69 12.00
CA LYS A 23 -8.16 1.45 12.86
C LYS A 23 -7.03 0.68 12.16
N ASN A 24 -7.36 -0.24 11.25
CA ASN A 24 -6.35 -0.98 10.49
C ASN A 24 -5.70 -0.10 9.41
N VAL A 25 -6.44 0.87 8.87
CA VAL A 25 -5.89 1.85 7.91
C VAL A 25 -4.92 2.77 8.62
N GLU A 26 -5.34 3.35 9.73
CA GLU A 26 -4.52 4.25 10.56
C GLU A 26 -3.26 3.54 11.06
N ARG A 27 -3.38 2.27 11.46
CA ARG A 27 -2.25 1.51 11.99
C ARG A 27 -1.27 1.00 10.94
N TYR A 28 -1.75 0.61 9.76
CA TYR A 28 -0.91 -0.11 8.78
C TYR A 28 -0.74 0.62 7.45
N LEU A 29 -1.74 1.36 6.97
CA LEU A 29 -1.69 2.02 5.67
C LEU A 29 -1.19 3.47 5.76
N GLU A 30 -1.67 4.24 6.72
CA GLU A 30 -1.27 5.64 6.90
C GLU A 30 0.24 5.83 7.14
N PRO A 31 0.92 5.01 7.98
CA PRO A 31 2.37 5.15 8.15
C PRO A 31 3.12 4.95 6.83
N LEU A 32 2.66 4.04 5.97
CA LEU A 32 3.26 3.78 4.66
C LEU A 32 3.08 4.95 3.68
N LEU A 33 1.96 5.69 3.81
CA LEU A 33 1.73 6.92 3.05
C LEU A 33 2.67 8.04 3.51
N VAL A 34 2.81 8.22 4.83
CA VAL A 34 3.71 9.23 5.43
C VAL A 34 5.16 8.95 5.03
N LEU A 35 5.59 7.68 5.07
CA LEU A 35 6.92 7.23 4.66
C LEU A 35 7.12 7.21 3.13
N LYS A 36 6.11 7.58 2.34
CA LYS A 36 6.12 7.56 0.86
C LYS A 36 6.49 6.19 0.28
N ILE A 37 6.17 5.10 0.99
CA ILE A 37 6.31 3.72 0.52
C ILE A 37 5.12 3.37 -0.39
N VAL A 38 3.94 3.82 0.01
CA VAL A 38 2.70 3.74 -0.76
C VAL A 38 2.29 5.14 -1.20
N SER A 39 1.67 5.26 -2.37
CA SER A 39 1.03 6.48 -2.84
C SER A 39 -0.45 6.26 -3.12
N GLN A 40 -1.23 7.30 -2.88
CA GLN A 40 -2.58 7.44 -3.40
C GLN A 40 -2.53 7.80 -4.89
N VAL A 41 -3.46 7.24 -5.67
CA VAL A 41 -3.64 7.60 -7.08
C VAL A 41 -4.38 8.93 -7.21
N ILE A 42 -5.43 9.13 -6.42
CA ILE A 42 -6.22 10.37 -6.43
C ILE A 42 -5.71 11.29 -5.32
N LYS A 43 -4.76 12.18 -5.66
CA LYS A 43 -4.16 13.13 -4.69
C LYS A 43 -5.07 14.31 -4.35
N THR A 44 -5.91 14.74 -5.28
CA THR A 44 -6.80 15.91 -5.11
C THR A 44 -7.95 15.63 -4.14
N ARG A 45 -8.37 14.37 -4.02
CA ARG A 45 -9.50 13.94 -3.19
C ARG A 45 -9.12 12.67 -2.42
N PRO A 46 -8.41 12.81 -1.28
CA PRO A 46 -7.88 11.66 -0.53
C PRO A 46 -8.97 10.69 -0.06
N ASN A 47 -10.14 11.23 0.29
CA ASN A 47 -11.29 10.47 0.79
C ASN A 47 -12.23 9.96 -0.32
N SER A 48 -11.79 9.94 -1.58
CA SER A 48 -12.62 9.47 -2.70
C SER A 48 -12.98 7.99 -2.55
N PRO A 49 -14.23 7.57 -2.83
CA PRO A 49 -14.59 6.14 -2.87
C PRO A 49 -13.87 5.37 -3.99
N LEU A 50 -13.34 6.08 -4.99
CA LEU A 50 -12.53 5.53 -6.08
C LEU A 50 -11.03 5.53 -5.76
N GLN A 51 -10.64 5.87 -4.52
CA GLN A 51 -9.24 5.92 -4.13
C GLN A 51 -8.58 4.55 -4.29
N ARG A 52 -7.36 4.58 -4.83
CA ARG A 52 -6.50 3.43 -5.01
C ARG A 52 -5.10 3.72 -4.51
N TYR A 53 -4.41 2.64 -4.16
CA TYR A 53 -3.09 2.67 -3.55
C TYR A 53 -2.14 1.83 -4.39
N MET A 54 -0.91 2.31 -4.55
CA MET A 54 0.15 1.60 -5.24
C MET A 54 1.50 1.84 -4.56
N LEU A 55 2.44 0.91 -4.71
CA LEU A 55 3.81 1.10 -4.24
C LEU A 55 4.50 2.19 -5.07
N THR A 56 5.22 3.07 -4.38
CA THR A 56 6.17 3.99 -5.03
C THR A 56 7.43 3.24 -5.45
N GLU A 57 8.34 3.89 -6.18
CA GLU A 57 9.65 3.30 -6.48
C GLU A 57 10.42 2.92 -5.20
N ARG A 58 10.36 3.76 -4.17
CA ARG A 58 10.93 3.44 -2.84
C ARG A 58 10.29 2.18 -2.26
N GLY A 59 8.96 2.07 -2.32
CA GLY A 59 8.24 0.90 -1.83
C GLY A 59 8.55 -0.37 -2.63
N LYS A 60 8.72 -0.27 -3.95
CA LYS A 60 9.12 -1.40 -4.81
C LYS A 60 10.54 -1.87 -4.46
N ASN A 61 11.48 -0.94 -4.27
CA ASN A 61 12.85 -1.29 -3.88
C ASN A 61 12.88 -1.97 -2.51
N MET A 62 12.12 -1.45 -1.54
CA MET A 62 11.99 -2.08 -0.21
C MET A 62 11.37 -3.47 -0.29
N ALA A 63 10.33 -3.65 -1.11
CA ALA A 63 9.71 -4.96 -1.31
C ALA A 63 10.67 -5.97 -1.96
N ARG A 64 11.49 -5.54 -2.92
CA ARG A 64 12.55 -6.39 -3.50
C ARG A 64 13.58 -6.79 -2.46
N TRP A 65 14.08 -5.82 -1.69
CA TRP A 65 15.04 -6.09 -0.61
C TRP A 65 14.50 -7.08 0.43
N LEU A 66 13.24 -6.92 0.85
CA LEU A 66 12.57 -7.87 1.74
C LEU A 66 12.38 -9.25 1.11
N ALA A 67 12.08 -9.33 -0.19
CA ALA A 67 11.92 -10.61 -0.88
C ALA A 67 13.25 -11.37 -0.99
N GLU A 68 14.36 -10.65 -1.18
CA GLU A 68 15.71 -11.21 -1.21
C GLU A 68 16.18 -11.67 0.18
N GLU A 69 15.85 -10.93 1.24
CA GLU A 69 16.22 -11.27 2.61
C GLU A 69 15.51 -12.54 3.11
N ASN A 70 14.23 -12.72 2.77
CA ASN A 70 13.46 -13.92 3.16
C ASN A 70 13.82 -15.18 2.36
N GLN A 71 14.76 -15.11 1.41
CA GLN A 71 15.27 -16.26 0.65
C GLN A 71 16.63 -16.76 1.15
N LYS A 72 17.21 -16.10 2.17
CA LYS A 72 18.40 -16.57 2.89
C LYS A 72 18.00 -17.33 4.14
#